data_AF-A0A151JFG2-F1
#
_entry.id   AF-A0A151JFG2-F1
#
_cell.length_a   1.000
_cell.length_b   1.000
_cell.length_c   1.000
_cell.angle_alpha   90.00
_cell.angle_beta   90.00
_cell.angle_gamma   90.00
#
_symmetry.space_group_name_H-M   'P 1'
#
loop_
_entity.id
_entity.type
_entity.pdbx_description
1 polymer ?
#
loop_
_entity_poly.entity_id
_entity_poly.type
_entity_poly.pdbx_seq_one_letter_code
_entity_poly.pdbx_strand_id
1 'polypeptide(L)'
;MIQGQRGNEVQRRFIRLDEIEQKTTMTKGDVFAAVEEKRLSLCAYVDLNELGSLVMRDKKMVIRSVFNYQGLTRLTPDLSHQFAVLMQPQQVKLLHILEPQNITAWRSISEVYHNIKQCDYAYSEKAPNQPDVAFWAFAAIRVKPTAANSLSPLLSVLENACGKALNKETIGFDVGPEMRQAQRLSVEHVTVLPEQLRVDLKEIIDVFGEAKIRRTLPEAEVSDSVSVDILLSHPIEKVVCRILQVYGTELKAPNVWDVMREDARNELSRQFDIDGYIEEINNERLIWMDDSGRESQVTYASFRQKYLVKVKKHLKERVVTG
;
A
#
# COMPACT_ATOMS: atom_id res chain seq x y z
N MET A 1 5.84 22.94 27.53
CA MET A 1 6.08 21.53 27.13
C MET A 1 4.88 21.08 26.32
N ILE A 2 5.10 20.76 25.04
CA ILE A 2 4.50 19.70 24.21
C ILE A 2 5.20 19.85 22.85
N GLN A 3 6.11 18.92 22.55
CA GLN A 3 6.79 18.81 21.26
C GLN A 3 5.81 18.18 20.25
N GLY A 4 5.53 18.89 19.16
CA GLY A 4 4.89 18.33 17.97
C GLY A 4 5.95 17.67 17.08
N GLN A 5 5.81 16.36 16.87
CA GLN A 5 6.64 15.55 15.99
C GLN A 5 6.53 16.03 14.53
N ARG A 6 7.68 16.34 13.89
CA ARG A 6 7.79 16.54 12.43
C ARG A 6 7.87 15.17 11.76
N GLY A 7 7.03 14.97 10.74
CA GLY A 7 6.93 13.72 9.98
C GLY A 7 8.17 13.44 9.14
N ASN A 8 8.70 12.24 9.29
CA ASN A 8 9.52 11.58 8.28
C ASN A 8 8.66 11.35 7.03
N GLU A 9 9.10 11.78 5.86
CA GLU A 9 8.53 11.31 4.59
C GLU A 9 8.87 9.82 4.41
N VAL A 10 7.93 8.96 4.79
CA VAL A 10 8.05 7.51 4.68
C VAL A 10 8.03 7.12 3.20
N GLN A 11 9.16 6.66 2.66
CA GLN A 11 9.19 5.97 1.37
C GLN A 11 8.18 4.81 1.43
N ARG A 12 7.14 4.85 0.59
CA ARG A 12 6.08 3.83 0.57
C ARG A 12 6.67 2.47 0.22
N ARG A 13 6.70 1.54 1.18
CA ARG A 13 7.21 0.17 1.03
C ARG A 13 6.53 -0.60 -0.11
N PHE A 14 5.26 -0.35 -0.36
CA PHE A 14 4.48 -1.05 -1.37
C PHE A 14 4.12 -0.09 -2.49
N ILE A 15 4.54 -0.44 -3.71
CA ILE A 15 4.34 0.38 -4.91
C ILE A 15 3.41 -0.30 -5.89
N ARG A 16 2.75 0.46 -6.75
CA ARG A 16 1.92 -0.05 -7.84
C ARG A 16 2.78 -0.67 -8.93
N LEU A 17 2.17 -1.55 -9.73
CA LEU A 17 2.86 -2.19 -10.85
C LEU A 17 3.35 -1.18 -11.89
N ASP A 18 2.61 -0.09 -12.15
CA ASP A 18 2.99 1.01 -13.03
C ASP A 18 4.09 1.92 -12.48
N GLU A 19 4.35 1.88 -11.17
CA GLU A 19 5.43 2.64 -10.54
C GLU A 19 6.78 1.91 -10.57
N ILE A 20 6.83 0.61 -10.96
CA ILE A 20 8.05 -0.22 -10.93
C ILE A 20 9.18 0.44 -11.71
N GLU A 21 8.95 0.84 -12.95
CA GLU A 21 9.99 1.44 -13.81
C GLU A 21 10.39 2.84 -13.35
N GLN A 22 9.57 3.51 -12.54
CA GLN A 22 9.88 4.82 -11.98
C GLN A 22 10.72 4.71 -10.70
N LYS A 23 10.43 3.69 -9.88
CA LYS A 23 11.01 3.49 -8.54
C LYS A 23 12.13 2.45 -8.51
N THR A 24 12.30 1.68 -9.58
CA THR A 24 13.31 0.63 -9.70
C THR A 24 13.96 0.69 -11.08
N THR A 25 15.16 0.14 -11.23
CA THR A 25 15.81 -0.02 -12.54
C THR A 25 15.22 -1.19 -13.32
N MET A 26 14.15 -1.81 -12.81
CA MET A 26 13.53 -3.00 -13.36
C MET A 26 12.33 -2.63 -14.21
N THR A 27 11.99 -3.51 -15.15
CA THR A 27 10.74 -3.48 -15.90
C THR A 27 9.65 -4.25 -15.16
N LYS A 28 8.39 -4.04 -15.55
CA LYS A 28 7.30 -4.91 -15.07
C LYS A 28 7.53 -6.38 -15.46
N GLY A 29 8.14 -6.60 -16.63
CA GLY A 29 8.47 -7.94 -17.12
C GLY A 29 9.45 -8.67 -16.20
N ASP A 30 10.47 -7.99 -15.68
CA ASP A 30 11.44 -8.59 -14.76
C ASP A 30 10.79 -9.04 -13.45
N VAL A 31 9.84 -8.24 -12.94
CA VAL A 31 9.07 -8.57 -11.74
C VAL A 31 8.13 -9.75 -12.00
N PHE A 32 7.43 -9.76 -13.13
CA PHE A 32 6.55 -10.88 -13.48
C PHE A 32 7.31 -12.18 -13.72
N ALA A 33 8.48 -12.15 -14.36
CA ALA A 33 9.34 -13.31 -14.50
C ALA A 33 9.73 -13.90 -13.12
N ALA A 34 10.06 -13.06 -12.14
CA ALA A 34 10.35 -13.54 -10.78
C ALA A 34 9.13 -14.08 -10.05
N VAL A 35 7.94 -13.56 -10.31
CA VAL A 35 6.69 -14.10 -9.80
C VAL A 35 6.39 -15.47 -10.44
N GLU A 36 6.63 -15.61 -11.75
CA GLU A 36 6.45 -16.86 -12.47
C GLU A 36 7.38 -17.96 -11.94
N GLU A 37 8.63 -17.59 -11.64
CA GLU A 37 9.64 -18.44 -11.00
C GLU A 37 9.42 -18.64 -9.49
N LYS A 38 8.32 -18.14 -8.93
CA LYS A 38 7.96 -18.21 -7.49
C LYS A 38 9.00 -17.61 -6.54
N ARG A 39 9.84 -16.69 -7.02
CA ARG A 39 10.82 -15.95 -6.21
C ARG A 39 10.20 -14.74 -5.52
N LEU A 40 9.10 -14.21 -6.06
CA LEU A 40 8.38 -13.05 -5.52
C LEU A 40 6.88 -13.34 -5.44
N SER A 41 6.20 -12.83 -4.41
CA SER A 41 4.74 -12.83 -4.33
C SER A 41 4.16 -11.43 -4.48
N LEU A 42 3.08 -11.31 -5.27
CA LEU A 42 2.38 -10.05 -5.44
C LEU A 42 1.59 -9.71 -4.18
N CYS A 43 1.41 -8.41 -3.94
CA CYS A 43 0.52 -7.88 -2.93
C CYS A 43 -0.73 -7.28 -3.59
N ALA A 44 -1.80 -7.10 -2.82
CA ALA A 44 -3.00 -6.41 -3.26
C ALA A 44 -3.51 -5.47 -2.16
N TYR A 45 -3.89 -4.26 -2.55
CA TYR A 45 -4.67 -3.37 -1.69
C TYR A 45 -6.14 -3.74 -1.80
N VAL A 46 -6.74 -4.13 -0.67
CA VAL A 46 -8.12 -4.63 -0.63
C VAL A 46 -8.93 -3.85 0.40
N ASP A 47 -10.23 -3.79 0.18
CA ASP A 47 -11.23 -3.23 1.09
C ASP A 47 -12.36 -4.25 1.20
N LEU A 48 -12.33 -5.04 2.28
CA LEU A 48 -13.13 -6.26 2.43
C LEU A 48 -13.81 -6.32 3.78
N ASN A 49 -14.99 -6.92 3.79
CA ASN A 49 -15.82 -7.10 4.98
C ASN A 49 -16.06 -8.58 5.27
N GLU A 50 -16.10 -8.92 6.56
CA GLU A 50 -16.29 -10.29 7.06
C GLU A 50 -15.21 -11.28 6.59
N LEU A 51 -13.95 -10.88 6.67
CA LEU A 51 -12.82 -11.80 6.55
C LEU A 51 -12.75 -12.71 7.78
N GLY A 52 -12.15 -13.88 7.60
CA GLY A 52 -11.97 -14.87 8.66
C GLY A 52 -10.53 -15.05 9.06
N SER A 53 -10.16 -14.79 10.32
CA SER A 53 -8.79 -15.05 10.76
C SER A 53 -8.51 -16.54 10.80
N LEU A 54 -7.37 -16.95 10.27
CA LEU A 54 -7.01 -18.35 10.09
C LEU A 54 -5.78 -18.70 10.92
N VAL A 55 -5.85 -19.82 11.65
CA VAL A 55 -4.70 -20.49 12.24
C VAL A 55 -4.66 -21.95 11.84
N MET A 56 -3.47 -22.51 11.76
CA MET A 56 -3.27 -23.95 11.68
C MET A 56 -3.11 -24.53 13.08
N ARG A 57 -4.01 -25.44 13.47
CA ARG A 57 -3.93 -26.19 14.73
C ARG A 57 -4.13 -27.67 14.44
N ASP A 58 -3.19 -28.52 14.85
CA ASP A 58 -3.26 -29.98 14.64
C ASP A 58 -3.56 -30.38 13.19
N LYS A 59 -2.89 -29.71 12.23
CA LYS A 59 -3.08 -29.85 10.77
C LYS A 59 -4.48 -29.50 10.25
N LYS A 60 -5.32 -28.86 11.07
CA LYS A 60 -6.63 -28.34 10.68
C LYS A 60 -6.60 -26.82 10.61
N MET A 61 -7.26 -26.29 9.59
CA MET A 61 -7.55 -24.87 9.44
C MET A 61 -8.68 -24.50 10.41
N VAL A 62 -8.39 -23.57 11.32
CA VAL A 62 -9.34 -23.09 12.33
C VAL A 62 -9.59 -21.60 12.13
N ILE A 63 -10.86 -21.23 11.96
CA ILE A 63 -11.30 -19.84 11.88
C ILE A 63 -11.50 -19.32 13.31
N ARG A 64 -10.86 -18.21 13.68
CA ARG A 64 -10.90 -17.72 15.08
C ARG A 64 -11.73 -16.48 15.31
N SER A 65 -11.86 -15.63 14.30
CA SER A 65 -12.60 -14.37 14.40
C SER A 65 -13.07 -13.93 13.02
N VAL A 66 -14.03 -13.00 13.03
CA VAL A 66 -14.52 -12.29 11.85
C VAL A 66 -14.12 -10.82 11.98
N PHE A 67 -13.67 -10.21 10.89
CA PHE A 67 -13.23 -8.81 10.90
C PHE A 67 -13.39 -8.15 9.53
N ASN A 68 -13.27 -6.82 9.50
CA ASN A 68 -13.20 -6.03 8.28
C ASN A 68 -11.78 -5.49 8.11
N TYR A 69 -11.35 -5.31 6.87
CA TYR A 69 -9.97 -4.93 6.58
C TYR A 69 -9.87 -4.05 5.34
N GLN A 70 -9.18 -2.93 5.49
CA GLN A 70 -8.82 -2.03 4.40
C GLN A 70 -7.31 -1.80 4.42
N GLY A 71 -6.57 -2.43 3.51
CA GLY A 71 -5.11 -2.36 3.53
C GLY A 71 -4.44 -3.38 2.63
N LEU A 72 -3.15 -3.59 2.85
CA LEU A 72 -2.33 -4.46 2.02
C LEU A 72 -2.37 -5.91 2.48
N THR A 73 -2.51 -6.79 1.50
CA THR A 73 -2.45 -8.24 1.67
C THR A 73 -1.42 -8.82 0.73
N ARG A 74 -0.76 -9.90 1.15
CA ARG A 74 0.09 -10.70 0.27
C ARG A 74 -0.74 -11.85 -0.29
N LEU A 75 -0.66 -12.01 -1.61
CA LEU A 75 -1.30 -13.10 -2.33
C LEU A 75 -0.48 -14.38 -2.17
N THR A 76 -1.11 -15.54 -2.36
CA THR A 76 -0.36 -16.80 -2.40
C THR A 76 0.55 -16.84 -3.63
N PRO A 77 1.64 -17.64 -3.62
CA PRO A 77 2.53 -17.76 -4.78
C PRO A 77 1.79 -18.19 -6.05
N ASP A 78 0.87 -19.16 -5.94
CA ASP A 78 0.12 -19.66 -7.09
C ASP A 78 -0.84 -18.62 -7.68
N LEU A 79 -1.47 -17.80 -6.83
CA LEU A 79 -2.32 -16.71 -7.28
C LEU A 79 -1.50 -15.57 -7.89
N SER A 80 -0.34 -15.26 -7.31
CA SER A 80 0.59 -14.29 -7.87
C SER A 80 1.04 -14.70 -9.27
N HIS A 81 1.38 -15.98 -9.45
CA HIS A 81 1.70 -16.57 -10.75
C HIS A 81 0.56 -16.41 -11.76
N GLN A 82 -0.69 -16.71 -11.35
CA GLN A 82 -1.86 -16.51 -12.24
C GLN A 82 -2.02 -15.06 -12.70
N PHE A 83 -1.81 -14.09 -11.81
CA PHE A 83 -1.83 -12.68 -12.17
C PHE A 83 -0.70 -12.31 -13.14
N ALA A 84 0.53 -12.79 -12.92
CA ALA A 84 1.66 -12.51 -13.80
C ALA A 84 1.40 -13.01 -15.24
N VAL A 85 0.79 -14.19 -15.39
CA VAL A 85 0.52 -14.80 -16.70
C VAL A 85 -0.69 -14.17 -17.39
N LEU A 86 -1.80 -13.97 -16.66
CA LEU A 86 -3.09 -13.61 -17.27
C LEU A 86 -3.40 -12.11 -17.22
N MET A 87 -2.90 -11.40 -16.20
CA MET A 87 -3.24 -10.00 -15.92
C MET A 87 -4.74 -9.68 -15.97
N GLN A 88 -5.55 -10.62 -15.46
CA GLN A 88 -7.02 -10.53 -15.39
C GLN A 88 -7.51 -10.65 -13.95
N PRO A 89 -8.74 -10.20 -13.64
CA PRO A 89 -9.36 -10.40 -12.34
C PRO A 89 -9.31 -11.86 -11.87
N GLN A 90 -8.84 -12.09 -10.63
CA GLN A 90 -8.74 -13.44 -10.06
C GLN A 90 -9.62 -13.60 -8.83
N GLN A 91 -10.11 -14.83 -8.62
CA GLN A 91 -10.88 -15.23 -7.44
C GLN A 91 -9.94 -15.65 -6.31
N VAL A 92 -10.02 -14.95 -5.19
CA VAL A 92 -9.10 -15.11 -4.06
C VAL A 92 -9.85 -15.64 -2.85
N LYS A 93 -9.37 -16.76 -2.32
CA LYS A 93 -9.92 -17.38 -1.12
C LYS A 93 -9.11 -17.06 0.13
N LEU A 94 -7.79 -16.99 -0.01
CA LEU A 94 -6.83 -16.89 1.08
C LEU A 94 -5.91 -15.68 0.88
N LEU A 95 -5.74 -14.89 1.92
CA LEU A 95 -4.94 -13.68 1.93
C LEU A 95 -4.03 -13.66 3.17
N HIS A 96 -2.82 -13.14 3.03
CA HIS A 96 -1.95 -12.88 4.17
C HIS A 96 -2.01 -11.39 4.52
N ILE A 97 -2.61 -11.07 5.67
CA ILE A 97 -2.81 -9.71 6.17
C ILE A 97 -1.47 -9.13 6.62
N LEU A 98 -1.04 -8.01 6.03
CA LEU A 98 0.27 -7.41 6.30
C LEU A 98 0.24 -6.26 7.29
N GLU A 99 -0.91 -5.60 7.46
CA GLU A 99 -1.06 -4.38 8.26
C GLU A 99 -2.16 -4.55 9.32
N PRO A 100 -1.96 -5.37 10.37
CA PRO A 100 -3.00 -5.68 11.36
C PRO A 100 -3.61 -4.45 12.06
N GLN A 101 -2.92 -3.31 12.07
CA GLN A 101 -3.42 -2.04 12.59
C GLN A 101 -4.62 -1.47 11.80
N ASN A 102 -4.82 -1.91 10.55
CA ASN A 102 -5.93 -1.47 9.70
C ASN A 102 -7.20 -2.33 9.84
N ILE A 103 -7.21 -3.27 10.79
CA ILE A 103 -8.36 -4.13 11.06
C ILE A 103 -9.42 -3.36 11.83
N THR A 104 -10.68 -3.55 11.45
CA THR A 104 -11.85 -3.07 12.18
C THR A 104 -12.82 -4.21 12.46
N ALA A 105 -13.74 -4.00 13.42
CA ALA A 105 -14.81 -4.94 13.74
C ALA A 105 -14.34 -6.39 14.07
N TRP A 106 -13.23 -6.52 14.81
CA TRP A 106 -12.71 -7.81 15.28
C TRP A 106 -13.66 -8.45 16.30
N ARG A 107 -14.34 -9.53 15.88
CA ARG A 107 -15.44 -10.14 16.64
C ARG A 107 -15.38 -11.67 16.63
N SER A 108 -16.07 -12.29 17.57
CA SER A 108 -16.20 -13.75 17.58
C SER A 108 -17.18 -14.23 16.51
N ILE A 109 -17.02 -15.47 16.07
CA ILE A 109 -17.88 -16.06 15.03
C ILE A 109 -19.30 -16.19 15.54
N SER A 110 -19.47 -16.57 16.82
CA SER A 110 -20.78 -16.74 17.45
C SER A 110 -21.52 -15.41 17.71
N GLU A 111 -20.80 -14.29 17.81
CA GLU A 111 -21.40 -12.95 17.86
C GLU A 111 -21.97 -12.51 16.52
N VAL A 112 -21.28 -12.86 15.41
CA VAL A 112 -21.67 -12.41 14.06
C VAL A 112 -22.69 -13.35 13.43
N TYR A 113 -22.56 -14.65 13.68
CA TYR A 113 -23.40 -15.68 13.08
C TYR A 113 -24.01 -16.56 14.16
N HIS A 114 -25.33 -16.76 14.08
CA HIS A 114 -26.08 -17.54 15.06
C HIS A 114 -26.45 -18.92 14.48
N ASN A 115 -26.56 -19.92 15.36
CA ASN A 115 -27.04 -21.26 15.00
C ASN A 115 -26.23 -21.96 13.87
N ILE A 116 -24.90 -21.84 13.89
CA ILE A 116 -24.01 -22.59 13.00
C ILE A 116 -24.01 -24.07 13.42
N LYS A 117 -24.54 -24.94 12.55
CA LYS A 117 -24.60 -26.40 12.78
C LYS A 117 -23.69 -27.19 11.84
N GLN A 118 -23.27 -26.58 10.74
CA GLN A 118 -22.32 -27.17 9.79
C GLN A 118 -21.21 -26.17 9.47
N CYS A 119 -19.97 -26.63 9.38
CA CYS A 119 -18.88 -25.79 8.89
C CYS A 119 -17.88 -26.64 8.10
N ASP A 120 -17.37 -26.06 7.03
CA ASP A 120 -16.29 -26.67 6.22
C ASP A 120 -14.92 -26.61 6.92
N TYR A 121 -14.83 -25.78 7.95
CA TYR A 121 -13.62 -25.54 8.72
C TYR A 121 -13.91 -25.65 10.21
N ALA A 122 -12.88 -25.95 11.01
CA ALA A 122 -13.04 -25.79 12.45
C ALA A 122 -13.16 -24.31 12.77
N TYR A 123 -13.87 -23.95 13.85
CA TYR A 123 -13.98 -22.56 14.28
C TYR A 123 -13.95 -22.41 15.80
N SER A 124 -13.58 -21.23 16.27
CA SER A 124 -13.58 -20.88 17.70
C SER A 124 -14.81 -20.05 18.04
N GLU A 125 -15.51 -20.39 19.12
CA GLU A 125 -16.67 -19.63 19.59
C GLU A 125 -16.30 -18.27 20.17
N LYS A 126 -15.09 -18.15 20.73
CA LYS A 126 -14.55 -16.91 21.29
C LYS A 126 -13.43 -16.36 20.42
N ALA A 127 -13.48 -15.06 20.15
CA ALA A 127 -12.39 -14.37 19.48
C ALA A 127 -11.19 -14.24 20.42
N PRO A 128 -9.97 -14.51 19.93
CA PRO A 128 -8.75 -14.13 20.64
C PRO A 128 -8.53 -12.61 20.59
N ASN A 129 -7.48 -12.15 21.26
CA ASN A 129 -6.98 -10.79 21.05
C ASN A 129 -6.60 -10.58 19.57
N GLN A 130 -6.83 -9.37 19.07
CA GLN A 130 -6.42 -8.99 17.72
C GLN A 130 -4.90 -9.15 17.57
N PRO A 131 -4.42 -9.80 16.49
CA PRO A 131 -2.98 -9.90 16.21
C PRO A 131 -2.35 -8.52 15.98
N ASP A 132 -1.13 -8.36 16.46
CA ASP A 132 -0.23 -7.23 16.18
C ASP A 132 0.76 -7.54 15.04
N VAL A 133 0.86 -8.80 14.64
CA VAL A 133 1.71 -9.30 13.55
C VAL A 133 0.89 -9.85 12.39
N ALA A 134 1.51 -9.94 11.22
CA ALA A 134 0.89 -10.48 10.01
C ALA A 134 0.36 -11.91 10.20
N PHE A 135 -0.78 -12.22 9.58
CA PHE A 135 -1.45 -13.51 9.73
C PHE A 135 -2.30 -13.87 8.51
N TRP A 136 -2.67 -15.14 8.39
CA TRP A 136 -3.51 -15.62 7.28
C TRP A 136 -4.99 -15.40 7.57
N ALA A 137 -5.76 -15.10 6.53
CA ALA A 137 -7.20 -14.96 6.61
C ALA A 137 -7.90 -15.49 5.35
N PHE A 138 -9.12 -15.99 5.54
CA PHE A 138 -10.04 -16.20 4.44
C PHE A 138 -10.62 -14.85 3.98
N ALA A 139 -10.68 -14.65 2.66
CA ALA A 139 -11.08 -13.39 2.05
C ALA A 139 -12.55 -13.03 2.31
N ALA A 140 -13.42 -14.03 2.45
CA ALA A 140 -14.81 -13.84 2.84
C ALA A 140 -15.35 -15.06 3.58
N ILE A 141 -16.08 -14.82 4.66
CA ILE A 141 -16.89 -15.80 5.35
C ILE A 141 -18.35 -15.38 5.26
N ARG A 142 -19.23 -16.35 4.98
CA ARG A 142 -20.68 -16.17 4.93
C ARG A 142 -21.38 -17.37 5.54
N VAL A 143 -22.65 -17.20 5.89
CA VAL A 143 -23.55 -18.29 6.28
C VAL A 143 -24.52 -18.63 5.15
N LYS A 144 -24.72 -19.93 4.91
CA LYS A 144 -25.70 -20.46 3.96
C LYS A 144 -26.67 -21.39 4.68
N PRO A 145 -27.91 -21.57 4.21
CA PRO A 145 -28.78 -22.63 4.71
C PRO A 145 -28.12 -24.01 4.54
N THR A 146 -28.33 -24.92 5.48
CA THR A 146 -27.90 -26.33 5.32
C THR A 146 -28.71 -27.02 4.21
N ALA A 147 -28.17 -28.11 3.63
CA ALA A 147 -28.87 -28.86 2.57
C ALA A 147 -30.25 -29.38 3.02
N ALA A 148 -30.39 -29.73 4.30
CA ALA A 148 -31.67 -30.08 4.92
C ALA A 148 -32.70 -28.94 4.82
N ASN A 149 -32.26 -27.69 4.95
CA ASN A 149 -33.11 -26.50 4.85
C ASN A 149 -33.43 -26.14 3.40
N SER A 150 -32.49 -26.34 2.48
CA SER A 150 -32.70 -26.05 1.06
C SER A 150 -33.68 -27.01 0.37
N LEU A 151 -33.86 -28.22 0.91
CA LEU A 151 -34.83 -29.21 0.41
C LEU A 151 -36.21 -29.05 1.05
N SER A 152 -36.33 -28.36 2.18
CA SER A 152 -37.58 -28.22 2.91
C SER A 152 -38.69 -27.52 2.11
N PRO A 153 -38.43 -26.46 1.32
CA PRO A 153 -39.44 -25.87 0.43
C PRO A 153 -39.89 -26.83 -0.67
N LEU A 154 -38.97 -27.58 -1.26
CA LEU A 154 -39.27 -28.56 -2.33
C LEU A 154 -40.11 -29.72 -1.80
N LEU A 155 -39.81 -30.23 -0.60
CA LEU A 155 -40.62 -31.25 0.07
C LEU A 155 -42.04 -30.75 0.34
N SER A 156 -42.20 -29.52 0.83
CA SER A 156 -43.53 -28.95 1.07
C SER A 156 -44.35 -28.76 -0.22
N VAL A 157 -43.70 -28.42 -1.34
CA VAL A 157 -44.35 -28.32 -2.66
C VAL A 157 -44.73 -29.70 -3.19
N LEU A 158 -43.88 -30.71 -3.01
CA LEU A 158 -44.16 -32.09 -3.38
C LEU A 158 -45.29 -32.71 -2.53
N GLU A 159 -45.33 -32.44 -1.22
CA GLU A 159 -46.42 -32.86 -0.33
C GLU A 159 -47.75 -32.23 -0.74
N ASN A 160 -47.75 -30.93 -1.06
CA ASN A 160 -48.93 -30.21 -1.54
C ASN A 160 -49.37 -30.67 -2.94
N ALA A 161 -48.44 -31.07 -3.81
CA ALA A 161 -48.74 -31.54 -5.16
C ALA A 161 -49.18 -33.02 -5.23
N CYS A 162 -48.69 -33.87 -4.31
CA CYS A 162 -48.99 -35.30 -4.33
C CYS A 162 -50.18 -35.72 -3.46
N GLY A 163 -50.77 -34.83 -2.65
CA GLY A 163 -52.04 -35.06 -1.93
C GLY A 163 -52.07 -36.22 -0.93
N LYS A 164 -50.96 -36.94 -0.77
CA LYS A 164 -50.75 -38.00 0.21
C LYS A 164 -49.59 -37.58 1.08
N ALA A 165 -49.82 -37.49 2.39
CA ALA A 165 -48.76 -37.31 3.36
C ALA A 165 -47.70 -38.39 3.12
N LEU A 166 -46.54 -37.99 2.62
CA LEU A 166 -45.36 -38.85 2.63
C LEU A 166 -45.12 -39.18 4.10
N ASN A 167 -45.25 -40.46 4.47
CA ASN A 167 -45.03 -40.89 5.84
C ASN A 167 -43.66 -40.39 6.28
N LYS A 168 -43.63 -39.54 7.31
CA LYS A 168 -42.40 -38.99 7.92
C LYS A 168 -41.40 -40.07 8.36
N GLU A 169 -41.84 -41.33 8.46
CA GLU A 169 -41.00 -42.48 8.79
C GLU A 169 -40.25 -43.09 7.59
N THR A 170 -40.72 -42.89 6.35
CA THR A 170 -40.09 -43.49 5.15
C THR A 170 -38.99 -42.60 4.55
N ILE A 171 -38.97 -41.31 4.92
CA ILE A 171 -37.89 -40.37 4.63
C ILE A 171 -37.46 -39.79 5.98
N GLY A 172 -36.62 -40.51 6.71
CA GLY A 172 -36.20 -40.19 8.08
C GLY A 172 -35.41 -38.88 8.20
N PHE A 173 -36.09 -37.76 8.02
CA PHE A 173 -35.52 -36.42 8.16
C PHE A 173 -36.55 -35.51 8.85
N ASP A 174 -36.69 -35.67 10.16
CA ASP A 174 -37.46 -34.73 10.98
C ASP A 174 -36.64 -33.45 11.15
N VAL A 175 -36.87 -32.47 10.27
CA VAL A 175 -36.28 -31.13 10.40
C VAL A 175 -37.05 -30.38 11.48
N GLY A 176 -36.71 -30.65 12.74
CA GLY A 176 -37.21 -29.91 13.88
C GLY A 176 -36.97 -28.39 13.73
N PRO A 177 -37.68 -27.53 14.49
CA PRO A 177 -37.59 -26.07 14.36
C PRO A 177 -36.16 -25.53 14.50
N GLU A 178 -35.31 -26.18 15.30
CA GLU A 178 -33.88 -25.84 15.44
C GLU A 178 -33.06 -26.09 14.15
N MET A 179 -33.41 -27.14 13.40
CA MET A 179 -32.76 -27.48 12.14
C MET A 179 -33.16 -26.51 11.03
N ARG A 180 -34.39 -25.97 11.02
CA ARG A 180 -34.87 -24.99 10.02
C ARG A 180 -34.08 -23.68 9.98
N GLN A 181 -33.45 -23.33 11.09
CA GLN A 181 -32.57 -22.16 11.20
C GLN A 181 -31.08 -22.54 11.16
N ALA A 182 -30.75 -23.82 10.97
CA ALA A 182 -29.38 -24.28 10.94
C ALA A 182 -28.63 -23.64 9.77
N GLN A 183 -27.52 -23.00 10.09
CA GLN A 183 -26.65 -22.36 9.13
C GLN A 183 -25.37 -23.17 8.94
N ARG A 184 -24.87 -23.14 7.70
CA ARG A 184 -23.56 -23.62 7.30
C ARG A 184 -22.63 -22.42 7.14
N LEU A 185 -21.55 -22.38 7.93
CA LEU A 185 -20.49 -21.41 7.74
C LEU A 185 -19.64 -21.83 6.54
N SER A 186 -19.60 -20.97 5.53
CA SER A 186 -18.94 -21.17 4.24
C SER A 186 -17.88 -20.11 4.03
N VAL A 187 -16.76 -20.52 3.44
CA VAL A 187 -15.74 -19.59 2.93
C VAL A 187 -16.03 -19.31 1.47
N GLU A 188 -15.98 -18.04 1.07
CA GLU A 188 -16.20 -17.59 -0.30
C GLU A 188 -14.94 -16.97 -0.91
N HIS A 189 -15.00 -16.75 -2.22
CA HIS A 189 -13.93 -16.06 -2.95
C HIS A 189 -14.29 -14.59 -3.10
N VAL A 190 -13.27 -13.77 -3.20
CA VAL A 190 -13.36 -12.34 -3.52
C VAL A 190 -12.59 -12.09 -4.80
N THR A 191 -13.14 -11.25 -5.67
CA THR A 191 -12.43 -10.82 -6.87
C THR A 191 -11.38 -9.76 -6.52
N VAL A 192 -10.12 -10.01 -6.89
CA VAL A 192 -9.06 -8.99 -6.90
C VAL A 192 -8.78 -8.56 -8.34
N LEU A 193 -8.70 -7.26 -8.57
CA LEU A 193 -8.46 -6.64 -9.87
C LEU A 193 -6.96 -6.34 -10.08
N PRO A 194 -6.45 -6.35 -11.33
CA PRO A 194 -5.05 -6.04 -11.61
C PRO A 194 -4.58 -4.68 -11.09
N GLU A 195 -5.44 -3.65 -11.07
CA GLU A 195 -5.12 -2.30 -10.61
C GLU A 195 -4.90 -2.23 -9.09
N GLN A 196 -5.38 -3.24 -8.36
CA GLN A 196 -5.17 -3.36 -6.92
C GLN A 196 -3.80 -3.96 -6.59
N LEU A 197 -3.09 -4.52 -7.57
CA LEU A 197 -1.81 -5.18 -7.37
C LEU A 197 -0.71 -4.19 -6.99
N ARG A 198 0.14 -4.65 -6.07
CA ARG A 198 1.29 -3.93 -5.53
C ARG A 198 2.48 -4.88 -5.45
N VAL A 199 3.67 -4.30 -5.34
CA VAL A 199 4.90 -5.03 -5.07
C VAL A 199 5.54 -4.48 -3.81
N ASP A 200 6.06 -5.37 -2.97
CA ASP A 200 6.84 -5.01 -1.79
C ASP A 200 8.27 -4.68 -2.21
N LEU A 201 8.69 -3.43 -2.06
CA LEU A 201 10.05 -2.99 -2.38
C LEU A 201 11.09 -3.74 -1.55
N LYS A 202 10.76 -4.14 -0.32
CA LYS A 202 11.66 -4.95 0.51
C LYS A 202 11.94 -6.29 -0.15
N GLU A 203 10.92 -6.94 -0.71
CA GLU A 203 11.07 -8.22 -1.39
C GLU A 203 11.80 -8.09 -2.72
N ILE A 204 11.64 -6.97 -3.44
CA ILE A 204 12.48 -6.66 -4.60
C ILE A 204 13.96 -6.57 -4.18
N ILE A 205 14.25 -5.87 -3.08
CA ILE A 205 15.62 -5.78 -2.56
C ILE A 205 16.16 -7.15 -2.19
N ASP A 206 15.37 -7.97 -1.50
CA ASP A 206 15.78 -9.31 -1.07
C ASP A 206 16.07 -10.24 -2.28
N VAL A 207 15.30 -10.13 -3.37
CA VAL A 207 15.40 -11.01 -4.54
C VAL A 207 16.45 -10.54 -5.55
N PHE A 208 16.56 -9.23 -5.78
CA PHE A 208 17.38 -8.67 -6.86
C PHE A 208 18.51 -7.75 -6.38
N GLY A 209 18.58 -7.46 -5.09
CA GLY A 209 19.57 -6.59 -4.46
C GLY A 209 19.19 -5.11 -4.46
N GLU A 210 19.72 -4.35 -3.50
CA GLU A 210 19.44 -2.92 -3.31
C GLU A 210 19.76 -2.05 -4.53
N ALA A 211 20.73 -2.45 -5.34
CA ALA A 211 21.17 -1.72 -6.54
C ALA A 211 20.05 -1.56 -7.59
N LYS A 212 18.96 -2.34 -7.47
CA LYS A 212 17.81 -2.30 -8.38
C LYS A 212 16.75 -1.29 -7.96
N ILE A 213 16.81 -0.78 -6.74
CA ILE A 213 15.98 0.36 -6.36
C ILE A 213 16.58 1.58 -7.03
N ARG A 214 15.76 2.30 -7.82
CA ARG A 214 16.12 3.67 -8.18
C ARG A 214 16.02 4.43 -6.87
N ARG A 215 17.16 4.54 -6.20
CA ARG A 215 17.39 5.68 -5.35
C ARG A 215 17.17 6.86 -6.31
N THR A 216 16.02 7.55 -6.18
CA THR A 216 16.05 9.00 -6.40
C THR A 216 17.35 9.45 -5.74
N LEU A 217 18.28 9.96 -6.55
CA LEU A 217 19.69 10.14 -6.21
C LEU A 217 19.85 10.34 -4.70
N PRO A 218 20.56 9.43 -4.02
CA PRO A 218 20.56 9.41 -2.57
C PRO A 218 21.06 10.76 -2.05
N GLU A 219 20.52 11.15 -0.89
CA GLU A 219 21.30 11.81 0.15
C GLU A 219 22.78 11.45 -0.05
N ALA A 220 23.58 12.46 -0.42
CA ALA A 220 25.02 12.36 -0.25
C ALA A 220 25.24 11.77 1.13
N GLU A 221 26.13 10.76 1.21
CA GLU A 221 26.55 10.16 2.47
C GLU A 221 26.57 11.25 3.54
N VAL A 222 25.67 11.15 4.52
CA VAL A 222 25.84 11.87 5.78
C VAL A 222 26.99 11.17 6.49
N SER A 223 28.18 11.35 5.93
CA SER A 223 29.31 11.83 6.71
C SER A 223 28.81 13.09 7.39
N ASP A 224 28.42 12.93 8.64
CA ASP A 224 28.28 13.92 9.69
C ASP A 224 28.55 15.36 9.23
N SER A 225 27.56 15.99 8.59
CA SER A 225 27.63 17.42 8.29
C SER A 225 26.23 18.02 8.26
N VAL A 226 25.87 18.59 9.41
CA VAL A 226 24.81 19.57 9.64
C VAL A 226 24.32 20.25 8.35
N SER A 227 23.06 19.97 7.98
CA SER A 227 22.38 20.46 6.78
C SER A 227 22.59 21.96 6.55
N VAL A 228 23.29 22.29 5.45
CA VAL A 228 23.64 23.66 5.03
C VAL A 228 22.41 24.55 4.81
N ASP A 229 21.25 23.94 4.54
CA ASP A 229 19.95 24.62 4.37
C ASP A 229 19.51 25.44 5.60
N ILE A 230 20.06 25.15 6.79
CA ILE A 230 19.72 25.85 8.05
C ILE A 230 20.42 27.22 8.15
N LEU A 231 21.51 27.46 7.40
CA LEU A 231 22.33 28.68 7.51
C LEU A 231 22.06 29.74 6.44
N LEU A 232 21.43 29.37 5.32
CA LEU A 232 21.08 30.31 4.26
C LEU A 232 19.70 30.91 4.55
N SER A 233 19.67 32.19 4.94
CA SER A 233 18.43 32.90 5.24
C SER A 233 17.64 33.32 4.00
N HIS A 234 18.25 33.31 2.81
CA HIS A 234 17.63 33.84 1.61
C HIS A 234 16.97 32.72 0.77
N PRO A 235 15.67 32.82 0.42
CA PRO A 235 14.92 31.80 -0.32
C PRO A 235 15.62 31.30 -1.59
N ILE A 236 16.06 32.22 -2.44
CA ILE A 236 16.77 31.89 -3.69
C ILE A 236 18.12 31.20 -3.45
N GLU A 237 18.81 31.54 -2.36
CA GLU A 237 20.09 30.90 -2.04
C GLU A 237 19.88 29.44 -1.63
N LYS A 238 18.76 29.12 -0.94
CA LYS A 238 18.38 27.74 -0.59
C LYS A 238 18.14 26.91 -1.85
N VAL A 239 17.34 27.40 -2.79
CA VAL A 239 17.07 26.71 -4.06
C VAL A 239 18.36 26.49 -4.85
N VAL A 240 19.20 27.51 -4.98
CA VAL A 240 20.51 27.40 -5.65
C VAL A 240 21.42 26.40 -4.93
N CYS A 241 21.42 26.38 -3.60
CA CYS A 241 22.22 25.45 -2.81
C CYS A 241 21.83 24.01 -3.11
N ARG A 242 20.53 23.70 -3.10
CA ARG A 242 20.00 22.37 -3.45
C ARG A 242 20.40 21.94 -4.86
N ILE A 243 20.29 22.84 -5.84
CA ILE A 243 20.73 22.58 -7.21
C ILE A 243 22.22 22.28 -7.28
N LEU A 244 23.07 23.10 -6.63
CA LEU A 244 24.52 22.91 -6.66
C LEU A 244 25.00 21.70 -5.84
N GLN A 245 24.25 21.27 -4.84
CA GLN A 245 24.52 20.03 -4.12
C GLN A 245 24.24 18.81 -4.99
N VAL A 246 23.22 18.88 -5.85
CA VAL A 246 22.86 17.79 -6.77
C VAL A 246 23.75 17.75 -8.01
N TYR A 247 23.98 18.89 -8.66
CA TYR A 247 24.72 18.96 -9.93
C TYR A 247 26.18 19.42 -9.80
N GLY A 248 26.62 19.75 -8.58
CA GLY A 248 27.99 20.19 -8.28
C GLY A 248 28.22 21.70 -8.39
N THR A 249 29.21 22.21 -7.63
CA THR A 249 29.55 23.64 -7.57
C THR A 249 30.14 24.19 -8.87
N GLU A 250 30.49 23.34 -9.83
CA GLU A 250 31.01 23.74 -11.14
C GLU A 250 29.92 24.17 -12.13
N LEU A 251 28.64 23.91 -11.80
CA LEU A 251 27.52 24.25 -12.67
C LEU A 251 27.47 25.76 -12.99
N LYS A 252 27.35 26.11 -14.28
CA LYS A 252 27.39 27.51 -14.73
C LYS A 252 26.06 28.22 -14.45
N ALA A 253 26.12 29.55 -14.30
CA ALA A 253 24.95 30.37 -13.99
C ALA A 253 23.74 30.20 -14.94
N PRO A 254 23.91 30.07 -16.27
CA PRO A 254 22.79 29.82 -17.17
C PRO A 254 22.09 28.50 -16.82
N ASN A 255 22.87 27.43 -16.61
CA ASN A 255 22.35 26.12 -16.31
C ASN A 255 21.60 26.08 -14.96
N VAL A 256 22.13 26.74 -13.92
CA VAL A 256 21.42 26.84 -12.63
C VAL A 256 20.09 27.57 -12.81
N TRP A 257 20.09 28.65 -13.58
CA TRP A 257 18.90 29.46 -13.85
C TRP A 257 17.86 28.70 -14.69
N ASP A 258 18.29 27.91 -15.67
CA ASP A 258 17.41 27.07 -16.47
C ASP A 258 16.81 25.93 -15.65
N VAL A 259 17.58 25.29 -14.77
CA VAL A 259 17.07 24.29 -13.82
C VAL A 259 16.02 24.90 -12.90
N MET A 260 16.28 26.08 -12.32
CA MET A 260 15.28 26.80 -11.52
C MET A 260 14.02 27.12 -12.33
N ARG A 261 14.18 27.45 -13.61
CA ARG A 261 13.06 27.78 -14.50
C ARG A 261 12.20 26.58 -14.83
N GLU A 262 12.83 25.45 -15.14
CA GLU A 262 12.13 24.19 -15.39
C GLU A 262 11.43 23.68 -14.13
N ASP A 263 12.09 23.81 -12.98
CA ASP A 263 11.54 23.41 -11.69
C ASP A 263 10.30 24.24 -11.32
N ALA A 264 10.38 25.57 -11.44
CA ALA A 264 9.26 26.46 -11.12
C ALA A 264 8.02 26.23 -12.01
N ARG A 265 8.22 25.78 -13.27
CA ARG A 265 7.12 25.44 -14.19
C ARG A 265 6.39 24.15 -13.82
N ASN A 266 7.03 23.26 -13.07
CA ASN A 266 6.47 21.98 -12.68
C ASN A 266 5.80 22.07 -11.30
N GLU A 267 4.68 22.80 -11.21
CA GLU A 267 3.98 23.10 -9.94
C GLU A 267 3.64 21.86 -9.09
N LEU A 268 3.38 20.72 -9.72
CA LEU A 268 3.00 19.48 -9.03
C LEU A 268 4.20 18.58 -8.69
N SER A 269 5.42 18.92 -9.14
CA SER A 269 6.60 18.07 -8.99
C SER A 269 7.91 18.87 -8.90
N ARG A 270 7.90 19.98 -8.16
CA ARG A 270 9.11 20.78 -7.88
C ARG A 270 10.12 19.95 -7.08
N GLN A 271 11.37 19.91 -7.53
CA GLN A 271 12.48 19.16 -6.97
C GLN A 271 13.42 20.04 -6.13
N PHE A 272 13.56 21.33 -6.47
CA PHE A 272 14.56 22.21 -5.85
C PHE A 272 13.90 23.36 -5.08
N ASP A 273 12.86 23.97 -5.65
CA ASP A 273 11.97 24.93 -5.01
C ASP A 273 10.82 24.22 -4.28
N ILE A 274 11.17 23.27 -3.42
CA ILE A 274 10.22 22.47 -2.62
C ILE A 274 9.33 23.32 -1.70
N ASP A 275 9.82 24.50 -1.32
CA ASP A 275 9.11 25.44 -0.45
C ASP A 275 8.18 26.37 -1.27
N GLY A 276 8.24 26.32 -2.61
CA GLY A 276 7.39 27.10 -3.49
C GLY A 276 7.70 28.60 -3.49
N TYR A 277 8.95 29.02 -3.25
CA TYR A 277 9.31 30.43 -3.19
C TYR A 277 9.21 31.12 -4.55
N ILE A 278 9.58 30.44 -5.63
CA ILE A 278 9.68 31.04 -6.97
C ILE A 278 8.29 31.07 -7.59
N GLU A 279 7.81 32.29 -7.86
CA GLU A 279 6.52 32.52 -8.50
C GLU A 279 6.67 32.62 -10.01
N GLU A 280 7.62 33.43 -10.47
CA GLU A 280 7.90 33.59 -11.90
C GLU A 280 9.41 33.62 -12.14
N ILE A 281 9.86 32.94 -13.19
CA ILE A 281 11.24 33.05 -13.67
C ILE A 281 11.26 33.00 -15.19
N ASN A 282 11.89 34.00 -15.79
CA ASN A 282 12.04 34.12 -17.24
C ASN A 282 13.51 34.36 -17.60
N ASN A 283 13.82 34.84 -18.80
CA ASN A 283 15.20 35.02 -19.25
C ASN A 283 15.92 36.20 -18.59
N GLU A 284 15.17 37.16 -18.04
CA GLU A 284 15.70 38.44 -17.58
C GLU A 284 15.59 38.60 -16.06
N ARG A 285 14.49 38.09 -15.48
CA ARG A 285 14.17 38.26 -14.06
C ARG A 285 13.57 37.01 -13.42
N LEU A 286 13.70 36.95 -12.10
CA LEU A 286 13.10 35.98 -11.20
C LEU A 286 12.33 36.77 -10.12
N ILE A 287 11.08 36.38 -9.90
CA ILE A 287 10.18 36.89 -8.86
C ILE A 287 9.94 35.76 -7.85
N TRP A 288 10.05 36.09 -6.57
CA TRP A 288 9.80 35.14 -5.48
C TRP A 288 9.08 35.80 -4.31
N MET A 289 8.37 34.98 -3.53
CA MET A 289 7.83 35.35 -2.23
C MET A 289 8.71 34.81 -1.12
N ASP A 290 8.94 35.62 -0.08
CA ASP A 290 9.49 35.12 1.18
C ASP A 290 8.41 34.55 2.10
N ASP A 291 8.80 33.92 3.21
CA ASP A 291 7.89 33.31 4.20
C ASP A 291 6.89 34.32 4.81
N SER A 292 7.12 35.62 4.66
CA SER A 292 6.21 36.69 5.11
C SER A 292 5.20 37.12 4.04
N GLY A 293 5.23 36.49 2.86
CA GLY A 293 4.38 36.81 1.71
C GLY A 293 4.81 38.07 0.98
N ARG A 294 6.04 38.57 1.20
CA ARG A 294 6.54 39.73 0.49
C ARG A 294 7.17 39.30 -0.83
N GLU A 295 6.64 39.85 -1.92
CA GLU A 295 7.20 39.69 -3.26
C GLU A 295 8.53 40.45 -3.40
N SER A 296 9.51 39.82 -4.03
CA SER A 296 10.81 40.40 -4.36
C SER A 296 11.26 39.91 -5.73
N GLN A 297 12.11 40.71 -6.39
CA GLN A 297 12.61 40.38 -7.73
C GLN A 297 14.11 40.56 -7.87
N VAL A 298 14.72 39.76 -8.74
CA VAL A 298 16.14 39.82 -9.07
C VAL A 298 16.35 39.59 -10.55
N THR A 299 17.28 40.34 -11.16
CA THR A 299 17.68 40.12 -12.54
C THR A 299 18.68 38.97 -12.66
N TYR A 300 18.73 38.31 -13.82
CA TYR A 300 19.71 37.25 -14.09
C TYR A 300 21.16 37.72 -13.85
N ALA A 301 21.48 38.96 -14.20
CA ALA A 301 22.81 39.55 -13.96
C ALA A 301 23.14 39.62 -12.45
N SER A 302 22.18 40.08 -11.63
CA SER A 302 22.34 40.17 -10.18
C SER A 302 22.40 38.78 -9.53
N PHE A 303 21.57 37.84 -9.99
CA PHE A 303 21.64 36.44 -9.59
C PHE A 303 23.03 35.83 -9.80
N ARG A 304 23.55 35.94 -11.04
CA ARG A 304 24.85 35.40 -11.43
C ARG A 304 26.00 35.98 -10.60
N GLN A 305 25.96 37.29 -10.33
CA GLN A 305 27.06 37.99 -9.67
C GLN A 305 27.01 37.92 -8.14
N LYS A 306 25.81 37.83 -7.54
CA LYS A 306 25.65 37.90 -6.07
C LYS A 306 25.23 36.57 -5.47
N TYR A 307 24.09 36.04 -5.88
CA TYR A 307 23.46 34.89 -5.24
C TYR A 307 24.24 33.60 -5.51
N LEU A 308 24.54 33.32 -6.77
CA LEU A 308 25.26 32.11 -7.15
C LEU A 308 26.69 32.10 -6.58
N VAL A 309 27.39 33.24 -6.64
CA VAL A 309 28.76 33.36 -6.13
C VAL A 309 28.79 33.13 -4.62
N LYS A 310 27.84 33.71 -3.88
CA LYS A 310 27.75 33.58 -2.42
C LYS A 310 27.51 32.12 -1.99
N VAL A 311 26.60 31.42 -2.66
CA VAL A 311 26.33 29.99 -2.38
C VAL A 311 27.54 29.12 -2.72
N LYS A 312 28.17 29.32 -3.88
CA LYS A 312 29.39 28.58 -4.24
C LYS A 312 30.53 28.80 -3.25
N LYS A 313 30.71 30.02 -2.75
CA LYS A 313 31.71 30.34 -1.72
C LYS A 313 31.41 29.59 -0.42
N HIS A 314 30.16 29.61 0.05
CA HIS A 314 29.74 28.87 1.25
C HIS A 314 29.99 27.35 1.13
N LEU A 315 29.72 26.77 -0.04
CA LEU A 315 29.95 25.36 -0.27
C LEU A 315 31.45 25.02 -0.34
N LYS A 316 32.28 25.89 -0.92
CA LYS A 316 33.74 25.68 -1.00
C LYS A 316 34.45 25.80 0.35
N GLU A 317 34.04 26.74 1.20
CA GLU A 317 34.68 26.97 2.51
C GLU A 317 34.51 25.78 3.48
N ARG A 318 33.46 24.96 3.30
CA ARG A 318 33.23 23.74 4.10
C ARG A 318 34.00 22.51 3.64
N VAL A 319 34.34 22.40 2.35
CA VAL A 319 35.16 21.28 1.83
C VAL A 319 36.63 21.36 2.33
N VAL A 320 37.07 22.53 2.81
CA VAL A 320 38.43 22.75 3.32
C VAL A 320 38.56 22.54 4.84
N THR A 321 37.44 22.41 5.55
CA THR A 321 37.40 22.31 7.04
C THR A 321 36.88 20.98 7.59
N GLY A 322 36.51 20.03 6.73
CA GLY A 322 36.25 18.63 7.07
C GLY A 322 37.34 17.72 6.55
#